data_AF-A0A7V6DEQ5-F1
#
_entry.id   AF-A0A7V6DEQ5-F1
#
_cell.length_a   1.000
_cell.length_b   1.000
_cell.length_c   1.000
_cell.angle_alpha   90.00
_cell.angle_beta   90.00
_cell.angle_gamma   90.00
#
_symmetry.space_group_name_H-M   'P 1'
#
loop_
_entity.id
_entity.type
_entity.pdbx_description
1 polymer ?
#
loop_
_entity_poly.entity_id
_entity_poly.type
_entity_poly.pdbx_seq_one_letter_code
_entity_poly.pdbx_strand_id
1 'polypeptide(L)'
;MLALSCGSPAEKTAGTAPPVDRAAVLAEADVADGASDHVVGKCAVCGLGMDGTPEHSTSLAGYTLHFCSAECQETFQRNPDAVLARLAAPRK
;
A
#
# COMPACT_ATOMS: atom_id res chain seq x y z
N MET A 1 15.96 40.99 8.17
CA MET A 1 14.93 40.24 7.43
C MET A 1 15.48 38.85 7.16
N LEU A 2 15.33 37.94 8.13
CA LEU A 2 15.95 36.61 8.07
C LEU A 2 15.09 35.67 7.22
N ALA A 3 15.75 34.99 6.29
CA ALA A 3 15.17 34.07 5.33
C ALA A 3 14.52 32.86 6.01
N LEU A 4 13.28 32.56 5.62
CA LEU A 4 12.66 31.25 5.84
C LEU A 4 13.30 30.26 4.86
N SER A 5 14.22 29.44 5.37
CA SER A 5 14.63 28.22 4.68
C SER A 5 14.19 27.03 5.52
N CYS A 6 12.92 26.66 5.37
CA CYS A 6 12.47 25.33 5.75
C CYS A 6 12.77 24.42 4.56
N GLY A 7 13.95 23.79 4.58
CA GLY A 7 14.17 22.58 3.80
C GLY A 7 13.27 21.47 4.32
N SER A 8 12.58 20.78 3.42
CA SER A 8 12.04 19.44 3.67
C SER A 8 12.61 18.53 2.59
N PRO A 9 13.39 17.50 2.94
CA PRO A 9 13.90 16.54 1.98
C PRO A 9 12.84 15.47 1.70
N ALA A 10 12.99 14.84 0.53
CA ALA A 10 12.39 13.57 0.14
C ALA A 10 10.97 13.62 -0.44
N GLU A 11 10.77 14.41 -1.49
CA GLU A 11 9.87 13.98 -2.56
C GLU A 11 10.62 12.93 -3.41
N LYS A 12 10.70 11.70 -2.89
CA LYS A 12 11.05 10.52 -3.69
C LYS A 12 9.83 10.22 -4.55
N THR A 13 9.71 10.94 -5.65
CA THR A 13 8.73 10.66 -6.71
C THR A 13 9.14 9.36 -7.39
N ALA A 14 8.74 8.24 -6.79
CA ALA A 14 8.82 6.93 -7.40
C ALA A 14 7.59 6.73 -8.28
N GLY A 15 7.81 6.82 -9.59
CA GLY A 15 7.03 6.13 -10.62
C GLY A 15 5.67 6.75 -10.95
N THR A 16 5.54 7.23 -12.20
CA THR A 16 4.26 7.63 -12.78
C THR A 16 3.34 6.41 -12.90
N ALA A 17 2.51 6.20 -11.88
CA ALA A 17 1.30 5.39 -11.97
C ALA A 17 0.11 6.36 -12.09
N PRO A 18 -1.00 5.98 -12.76
CA PRO A 18 -2.22 6.79 -12.75
C PRO A 18 -2.61 7.10 -11.29
N PRO A 19 -3.31 8.22 -11.02
CA PRO A 19 -3.77 8.54 -9.68
C PRO A 19 -4.79 7.49 -9.24
N VAL A 20 -4.29 6.39 -8.68
CA VAL A 20 -5.09 5.44 -7.93
C VAL A 20 -5.30 6.07 -6.57
N ASP A 21 -6.56 6.23 -6.18
CA ASP A 21 -6.86 6.65 -4.81
C ASP A 21 -6.45 5.49 -3.89
N ARG A 22 -5.24 5.61 -3.35
CA ARG A 22 -4.63 4.57 -2.52
C ARG A 22 -5.52 4.23 -1.32
N ALA A 23 -6.16 5.24 -0.73
CA ALA A 23 -7.02 5.03 0.42
C ALA A 23 -8.30 4.29 0.02
N ALA A 24 -8.89 4.60 -1.14
CA ALA A 24 -10.07 3.89 -1.64
C ALA A 24 -9.76 2.41 -1.92
N VAL A 25 -8.66 2.13 -2.62
CA VAL A 25 -8.26 0.74 -2.94
C VAL A 25 -7.96 -0.06 -1.68
N LEU A 26 -7.32 0.56 -0.68
CA LEU A 26 -7.03 -0.09 0.59
C LEU A 26 -8.29 -0.29 1.44
N ALA A 27 -9.25 0.64 1.38
CA ALA A 27 -10.56 0.45 2.00
C ALA A 27 -11.31 -0.75 1.42
N GLU A 28 -11.28 -0.93 0.10
CA GLU A 28 -11.89 -2.09 -0.55
C GLU A 28 -11.19 -3.40 -0.14
N ALA A 29 -9.87 -3.38 0.00
CA ALA A 29 -9.09 -4.53 0.44
C ALA A 29 -9.35 -4.91 1.93
N ASP A 30 -9.50 -3.91 2.80
CA ASP A 30 -9.86 -4.02 4.22
C ASP A 30 -11.31 -4.53 4.42
N VAL A 31 -12.22 -4.17 3.51
CA VAL A 31 -13.55 -4.78 3.48
C VAL A 31 -13.49 -6.23 3.00
N ALA A 32 -12.61 -6.54 2.04
CA ALA A 32 -12.50 -7.87 1.45
C ALA A 32 -11.93 -8.93 2.39
N ASP A 33 -11.19 -8.56 3.43
CA ASP A 33 -10.74 -9.49 4.47
C ASP A 33 -11.74 -9.66 5.63
N GLY A 34 -12.76 -8.79 5.70
CA GLY A 34 -13.86 -8.86 6.63
C GLY A 34 -13.62 -8.19 7.98
N ALA A 35 -12.51 -7.48 8.18
CA ALA A 35 -12.20 -6.80 9.44
C ALA A 35 -12.66 -5.32 9.45
N SER A 36 -12.50 -4.60 8.34
CA SER A 36 -12.83 -3.15 8.25
C SER A 36 -12.22 -2.34 9.41
N ASP A 37 -10.99 -2.66 9.79
CA ASP A 37 -10.27 -2.11 10.95
C ASP A 37 -9.03 -1.30 10.52
N HIS A 38 -8.94 -0.96 9.24
CA HIS A 38 -7.78 -0.38 8.58
C HIS A 38 -6.53 -1.29 8.61
N VAL A 39 -6.73 -2.61 8.75
CA VAL A 39 -5.67 -3.61 8.67
C VAL A 39 -5.99 -4.57 7.53
N VAL A 40 -5.32 -4.38 6.39
CA VAL A 40 -5.40 -5.30 5.27
C VAL A 40 -4.58 -6.55 5.60
N GLY A 41 -5.24 -7.55 6.18
CA GLY A 41 -4.65 -8.80 6.62
C GLY A 41 -4.29 -9.74 5.47
N LYS A 42 -4.86 -9.54 4.29
CA LYS A 42 -4.57 -10.33 3.08
C LYS A 42 -3.48 -9.67 2.24
N CYS A 43 -2.58 -10.48 1.69
CA CYS A 43 -1.44 -9.97 0.92
C CYS A 43 -1.88 -9.28 -0.38
N ALA A 44 -1.71 -7.95 -0.45
CA ALA A 44 -2.03 -7.14 -1.63
C ALA A 44 -1.23 -7.56 -2.88
N VAL A 45 0.03 -8.00 -2.72
CA VAL A 45 0.88 -8.44 -3.84
C VAL A 45 0.38 -9.75 -4.47
N CYS A 46 -0.14 -10.66 -3.65
CA CYS A 46 -0.79 -11.89 -4.12
C CYS A 46 -2.22 -11.63 -4.61
N GLY A 47 -2.70 -10.38 -4.56
CA GLY A 47 -4.07 -10.01 -4.89
C GLY A 47 -5.11 -10.60 -3.94
N LEU A 48 -4.82 -10.51 -2.64
CA LEU A 48 -5.66 -10.95 -1.52
C LEU A 48 -5.90 -12.46 -1.40
N GLY A 49 -5.21 -13.28 -2.20
CA GLY A 49 -5.36 -14.75 -2.15
C GLY A 49 -4.60 -15.45 -1.02
N MET A 50 -3.66 -14.77 -0.37
CA MET A 50 -2.82 -15.32 0.71
C MET A 50 -2.95 -14.46 1.96
N ASP A 51 -2.91 -15.10 3.13
CA ASP A 51 -2.82 -14.41 4.41
C ASP A 51 -1.45 -13.75 4.59
N GLY A 52 -1.46 -12.49 5.01
CA GLY A 52 -0.28 -11.78 5.44
C GLY A 52 0.01 -12.02 6.91
N THR A 53 1.21 -11.61 7.34
CA THR A 53 1.59 -11.67 8.76
C THR A 53 2.06 -10.30 9.26
N PRO A 54 1.90 -9.99 10.55
CA PRO A 54 2.32 -8.71 11.12
C PRO A 54 3.85 -8.50 11.08
N GLU A 55 4.65 -9.56 11.02
CA GLU A 55 6.11 -9.51 10.87
C GLU A 55 6.52 -8.84 9.54
N HIS A 56 5.71 -9.01 8.50
CA HIS A 56 5.90 -8.40 7.19
C HIS A 56 4.80 -7.37 6.98
N SER A 57 4.87 -6.25 7.71
CA SER A 57 3.86 -5.20 7.65
C SER A 57 4.38 -3.88 7.09
N THR A 58 3.49 -3.11 6.48
CA THR A 58 3.82 -1.74 6.06
C THR A 58 2.61 -0.84 6.18
N SER A 59 2.85 0.43 6.49
CA SER A 59 1.78 1.43 6.60
C SER A 59 1.74 2.31 5.35
N LEU A 60 0.56 2.44 4.74
CA LEU A 60 0.35 3.31 3.58
C LEU A 60 -1.06 3.91 3.63
N ALA A 61 -1.15 5.22 3.41
CA ALA A 61 -2.42 5.96 3.35
C ALA A 61 -3.36 5.74 4.56
N GLY A 62 -2.78 5.52 5.76
CA GLY A 62 -3.54 5.28 7.00
C GLY A 62 -3.91 3.82 7.27
N TYR A 63 -3.58 2.90 6.36
CA TYR A 63 -3.81 1.47 6.52
C TYR A 63 -2.54 0.73 6.90
N THR A 64 -2.68 -0.37 7.62
CA THR A 64 -1.62 -1.35 7.85
C THR A 64 -1.83 -2.53 6.91
N LEU A 65 -0.84 -2.83 6.09
CA LEU A 65 -0.84 -3.98 5.19
C LEU A 65 0.00 -5.10 5.77
N HIS A 66 -0.49 -6.33 5.69
CA HIS A 66 0.25 -7.54 6.00
C HIS A 66 0.61 -8.30 4.72
N PHE A 67 1.84 -8.79 4.66
CA PHE A 67 2.37 -9.51 3.49
C PHE A 67 2.72 -10.95 3.89
N CYS A 68 2.55 -11.89 2.95
CA CYS A 68 2.80 -13.31 3.23
C CYS A 68 4.30 -13.65 3.31
N SER A 69 5.18 -12.74 2.88
CA SER A 69 6.62 -12.89 2.92
C SER A 69 7.32 -11.54 2.87
N ALA A 70 8.58 -11.51 3.30
CA ALA A 70 9.45 -10.33 3.18
C ALA A 70 9.59 -9.85 1.72
N GLU A 71 9.65 -10.77 0.76
CA GLU A 71 9.74 -10.43 -0.68
C GLU A 71 8.49 -9.69 -1.18
N CYS A 72 7.30 -10.09 -0.71
CA CYS A 72 6.06 -9.38 -1.03
C CYS A 72 6.04 -7.98 -0.42
N GLN A 73 6.44 -7.83 0.85
CA GLN A 73 6.57 -6.53 1.50
C GLN A 73 7.53 -5.61 0.72
N GLU A 74 8.70 -6.12 0.35
CA GLU A 74 9.71 -5.34 -0.38
C GLU A 74 9.21 -4.97 -1.79
N THR A 75 8.50 -5.89 -2.47
CA THR A 75 7.87 -5.61 -3.78
C THR A 75 6.86 -4.48 -3.68
N PHE A 76 6.03 -4.49 -2.64
CA PHE A 76 5.08 -3.42 -2.40
C PHE A 76 5.78 -2.10 -2.11
N GLN A 77 6.81 -2.09 -1.25
CA GLN A 77 7.56 -0.88 -0.91
C GLN A 77 8.30 -0.28 -2.11
N ARG A 78 8.76 -1.10 -3.05
CA ARG A 78 9.42 -0.63 -4.28
C ARG A 78 8.46 0.14 -5.19
N ASN A 79 7.22 -0.31 -5.32
CA ASN A 79 6.22 0.34 -6.16
C ASN A 79 4.79 0.06 -5.67
N PRO A 80 4.31 0.79 -4.65
CA PRO A 80 3.00 0.53 -4.06
C PRO A 80 1.88 0.82 -5.05
N ASP A 81 2.00 1.87 -5.86
CA ASP A 81 0.97 2.24 -6.83
C ASP A 81 0.75 1.18 -7.90
N ALA A 82 1.82 0.56 -8.41
CA ALA A 82 1.69 -0.54 -9.37
C ALA A 82 0.97 -1.75 -8.76
N VAL A 83 1.18 -2.03 -7.47
CA VAL A 83 0.46 -3.11 -6.79
C VAL A 83 -1.00 -2.74 -6.57
N LEU A 84 -1.28 -1.53 -6.11
CA LEU A 84 -2.64 -1.04 -5.89
C LEU A 84 -3.44 -0.93 -7.19
N ALA A 85 -2.82 -0.50 -8.29
CA ALA A 85 -3.46 -0.49 -9.61
C ALA A 85 -3.86 -1.90 -10.08
N ARG A 86 -3.02 -2.91 -9.79
CA ARG A 86 -3.33 -4.32 -10.08
C ARG A 86 -4.42 -4.89 -9.17
N LEU A 87 -4.49 -4.38 -7.94
CA LEU A 87 -5.50 -4.77 -6.96
C LEU A 87 -6.89 -4.21 -7.33
N ALA A 88 -6.93 -2.95 -7.77
CA ALA A 88 -8.14 -2.26 -8.19
C ALA A 88 -8.67 -2.74 -9.56
N ALA A 89 -7.83 -3.35 -10.39
CA ALA A 89 -8.24 -3.86 -11.68
C ALA A 89 -9.16 -5.10 -11.52
N PRO A 90 -10.30 -5.17 -12.22
CA PRO A 90 -11.20 -6.32 -12.13
C PRO A 90 -10.48 -7.60 -12.58
N ARG A 91 -10.43 -8.59 -11.69
CA ARG A 91 -9.91 -9.93 -11.99
C ARG A 91 -10.99 -10.68 -12.77
N LYS A 92 -10.63 -11.18 -13.96
CA LYS A 92 -11.52 -11.87 -14.89
C LYS A 92 -11.68 -13.35 -14.54
#